data_AF-A0A968MS54-F1
#
_entry.id   AF-A0A968MS54-F1
#
_cell.length_a   1.000
_cell.length_b   1.000
_cell.length_c   1.000
_cell.angle_alpha   90.00
_cell.angle_beta   90.00
_cell.angle_gamma   90.00
#
_symmetry.space_group_name_H-M   'P 1'
#
loop_
_entity.id
_entity.type
_entity.pdbx_description
1 polymer ?
#
loop_
_entity_poly.entity_id
_entity_poly.type
_entity_poly.pdbx_seq_one_letter_code
_entity_poly.pdbx_strand_id
1 'polypeptide(L)'
;MFAADNNALEVRELQKSGVTHIPAVQECRDAFFNDTIFTGLGAWDRFAFDGDNSTSFNVRRFEYMNLKENNGAFRLDMGEPLTLDKLLLKGITEDFNPERIEISSDLSDWKPVKYTKDKQQVTISLPSGISFRYLRIMKSPVKVAEIEGYYNEAAVSRNKWRASNLFGITDSDSVKRCWSYKGEITGIGKDARLAVTVPANCRESSIYAILIADGEIIAANDRAPSFLYNNWEHFSIPDKNFTFYIPVPTRLEGKKTEVMLFSTDGNLADMTPEVWLTNRNLFEKAELILE
;
A
#
# COMPACT_ATOMS: atom_id res chain seq x y z
N MET A 1 5.98 -2.55 -0.91
CA MET A 1 5.05 -1.81 -1.80
C MET A 1 3.59 -2.25 -1.69
N PHE A 2 3.23 -3.55 -1.72
CA PHE A 2 1.83 -3.97 -1.52
C PHE A 2 1.24 -3.55 -0.16
N ALA A 3 2.07 -3.42 0.87
CA ALA A 3 1.65 -2.94 2.18
C ALA A 3 1.48 -1.41 2.26
N ALA A 4 1.95 -0.65 1.26
CA ALA A 4 1.76 0.80 1.21
C ALA A 4 0.48 1.08 0.43
N ASP A 5 -0.46 1.79 1.02
CA ASP A 5 -1.60 2.31 0.28
C ASP A 5 -1.24 3.62 -0.42
N ASN A 6 -1.98 3.94 -1.47
CA ASN A 6 -1.84 5.19 -2.19
C ASN A 6 -3.16 6.01 -2.19
N ASN A 7 -4.01 5.77 -1.20
CA ASN A 7 -5.28 6.50 -1.00
C ASN A 7 -5.02 7.96 -0.62
N ALA A 8 -6.06 8.79 -0.74
CA ALA A 8 -6.03 10.17 -0.26
C ALA A 8 -5.59 10.28 1.20
N LEU A 9 -4.89 11.36 1.54
CA LEU A 9 -4.37 11.57 2.90
C LEU A 9 -5.51 11.60 3.92
N GLU A 10 -6.65 12.19 3.56
CA GLU A 10 -7.86 12.25 4.36
C GLU A 10 -8.35 10.84 4.74
N VAL A 11 -8.28 9.90 3.80
CA VAL A 11 -8.64 8.48 4.03
C VAL A 11 -7.63 7.81 4.96
N ARG A 12 -6.33 8.04 4.74
CA ARG A 12 -5.29 7.48 5.60
C ARG A 12 -5.41 7.98 7.03
N GLU A 13 -5.65 9.28 7.21
CA GLU A 13 -5.82 9.89 8.52
C GLU A 13 -7.13 9.46 9.18
N LEU A 14 -8.22 9.27 8.42
CA LEU A 14 -9.43 8.61 8.91
C LEU A 14 -9.10 7.22 9.48
N GLN A 15 -8.42 6.37 8.71
CA GLN A 15 -8.04 5.02 9.15
C GLN A 15 -7.12 5.04 10.38
N LYS A 16 -6.12 5.94 10.40
CA LYS A 16 -5.21 6.10 11.54
C LYS A 16 -5.90 6.60 12.81
N SER A 17 -6.91 7.45 12.66
CA SER A 17 -7.69 8.00 13.79
C SER A 17 -8.66 6.98 14.39
N GLY A 18 -9.06 5.96 13.62
CA GLY A 18 -9.98 4.92 14.07
C GLY A 18 -11.42 5.40 14.27
N VAL A 19 -12.20 4.58 14.96
CA VAL A 19 -13.61 4.85 15.27
C VAL A 19 -13.72 6.02 16.25
N THR A 20 -14.66 6.92 16.00
CA THR A 20 -15.00 8.01 16.93
C THR A 20 -16.29 7.67 17.66
N HIS A 21 -16.36 8.03 18.95
CA HIS A 21 -17.60 7.96 19.73
C HIS A 21 -18.29 9.33 19.86
N ILE A 22 -17.75 10.37 19.23
CA ILE A 22 -18.33 11.72 19.21
C ILE A 22 -19.24 11.81 17.97
N PRO A 23 -20.58 11.89 18.13
CA PRO A 23 -21.52 11.85 17.00
C PRO A 23 -21.25 12.93 15.96
N ALA A 24 -21.02 14.18 16.40
CA ALA A 24 -20.71 15.29 15.50
C ALA A 24 -19.45 15.04 14.64
N VAL A 25 -18.45 14.32 15.18
CA VAL A 25 -17.25 13.96 14.39
C VAL A 25 -17.59 12.90 13.35
N GLN A 26 -18.45 11.94 13.69
CA GLN A 26 -18.92 10.92 12.74
C GLN A 26 -19.75 11.56 11.63
N GLU A 27 -20.69 12.45 11.97
CA GLU A 27 -21.50 13.19 11.00
C GLU A 27 -20.64 14.01 10.03
N CYS A 28 -19.62 14.72 10.53
CA CYS A 28 -18.68 15.44 9.67
C CYS A 28 -17.89 14.51 8.73
N ARG A 29 -17.45 13.34 9.23
CA ARG A 29 -16.77 12.33 8.40
C ARG A 29 -17.71 11.81 7.32
N ASP A 30 -18.93 11.44 7.68
CA ASP A 30 -19.91 10.92 6.75
C ASP A 30 -20.28 11.96 5.70
N ALA A 31 -20.46 13.23 6.09
CA ALA A 31 -20.71 14.32 5.16
C ALA A 31 -19.57 14.51 4.16
N PHE A 32 -18.31 14.41 4.60
CA PHE A 32 -17.15 14.55 3.71
C PHE A 32 -16.95 13.35 2.80
N PHE A 33 -16.94 12.12 3.35
CA PHE A 33 -16.59 10.92 2.58
C PHE A 33 -17.73 10.37 1.71
N ASN A 34 -18.98 10.76 1.98
CA ASN A 34 -20.12 10.45 1.12
C ASN A 34 -20.47 11.60 0.16
N ASP A 35 -19.74 12.71 0.19
CA ASP A 35 -19.93 13.81 -0.76
C ASP A 35 -19.59 13.36 -2.19
N THR A 36 -20.44 13.77 -3.14
CA THR A 36 -20.31 13.38 -4.56
C THR A 36 -19.02 13.87 -5.21
N ILE A 37 -18.42 14.96 -4.73
CA ILE A 37 -17.13 15.44 -5.23
C ILE A 37 -16.05 14.48 -4.75
N PHE A 38 -16.03 14.13 -3.46
CA PHE A 38 -15.03 13.20 -2.93
C PHE A 38 -15.13 11.82 -3.61
N THR A 39 -16.34 11.26 -3.74
CA THR A 39 -16.55 9.96 -4.39
C THR A 39 -16.20 10.00 -5.87
N GLY A 40 -16.62 11.05 -6.59
CA GLY A 40 -16.35 11.23 -8.02
C GLY A 40 -14.86 11.38 -8.36
N LEU A 41 -14.03 11.87 -7.42
CA LEU A 41 -12.59 11.93 -7.59
C LEU A 41 -11.93 10.55 -7.60
N GLY A 42 -12.54 9.55 -6.99
CA GLY A 42 -12.03 8.18 -6.99
C GLY A 42 -10.70 7.98 -6.28
N ALA A 43 -10.37 8.82 -5.29
CA ALA A 43 -9.07 8.81 -4.62
C ALA A 43 -8.95 7.76 -3.49
N TRP A 44 -9.93 6.86 -3.37
CA TRP A 44 -9.98 5.79 -2.37
C TRP A 44 -10.22 4.43 -3.05
N ASP A 45 -9.32 3.47 -2.84
CA ASP A 45 -9.39 2.10 -3.38
C ASP A 45 -10.68 1.35 -3.08
N ARG A 46 -11.41 1.70 -2.00
CA ARG A 46 -12.73 1.10 -1.70
C ARG A 46 -13.71 1.19 -2.88
N PHE A 47 -13.59 2.22 -3.71
CA PHE A 47 -14.45 2.45 -4.86
C PHE A 47 -14.19 1.48 -6.02
N ALA A 48 -13.26 0.54 -5.86
CA ALA A 48 -13.08 -0.60 -6.76
C ALA A 48 -13.75 -1.88 -6.24
N PHE A 49 -14.38 -1.83 -5.06
CA PHE A 49 -14.86 -3.00 -4.33
C PHE A 49 -16.24 -2.79 -3.67
N ASP A 50 -16.91 -1.67 -3.93
CA ASP A 50 -18.15 -1.28 -3.25
C ASP A 50 -19.41 -1.82 -3.95
N GLY A 51 -19.27 -2.42 -5.14
CA GLY A 51 -20.38 -2.98 -5.89
C GLY A 51 -21.17 -1.94 -6.67
N ASP A 52 -20.67 -0.71 -6.78
CA ASP A 52 -21.28 0.39 -7.51
C ASP A 52 -20.45 0.73 -8.76
N ASN A 53 -21.00 0.44 -9.95
CA ASN A 53 -20.30 0.75 -11.20
C ASN A 53 -20.25 2.26 -11.53
N SER A 54 -20.90 3.11 -10.72
CA SER A 54 -20.85 4.57 -10.88
C SER A 54 -19.67 5.21 -10.15
N THR A 55 -19.11 4.53 -9.15
CA THR A 55 -17.85 4.92 -8.48
C THR A 55 -16.66 4.25 -9.16
N SER A 56 -15.45 4.75 -8.85
CA SER A 56 -14.24 4.11 -9.33
C SER A 56 -13.00 4.52 -8.55
N PHE A 57 -11.98 3.67 -8.56
CA PHE A 57 -10.65 4.00 -8.10
C PHE A 57 -9.80 4.58 -9.25
N ASN A 58 -9.35 5.82 -9.09
CA ASN A 58 -8.71 6.62 -10.13
C ASN A 58 -7.25 6.93 -9.81
N VAL A 59 -6.48 7.28 -10.83
CA VAL A 59 -5.08 7.72 -10.74
C VAL A 59 -5.03 9.26 -10.73
N ARG A 60 -5.60 9.87 -9.70
CA ARG A 60 -5.87 11.31 -9.69
C ARG A 60 -4.63 12.21 -9.74
N ARG A 61 -3.52 11.76 -9.14
CA ARG A 61 -2.26 12.52 -9.14
C ARG A 61 -1.81 12.86 -10.56
N PHE A 62 -1.98 11.95 -11.50
CA PHE A 62 -1.55 12.12 -12.88
C PHE A 62 -2.51 12.99 -13.68
N GLU A 63 -3.81 12.84 -13.46
CA GLU A 63 -4.84 13.72 -14.03
C GLU A 63 -4.63 15.18 -13.60
N TYR A 64 -4.41 15.42 -12.30
CA TYR A 64 -4.18 16.77 -11.77
C TYR A 64 -2.90 17.42 -12.34
N MET A 65 -1.84 16.63 -12.54
CA MET A 65 -0.57 17.14 -13.08
C MET A 65 -0.55 17.23 -14.61
N ASN A 66 -1.65 16.91 -15.30
CA ASN A 66 -1.71 16.80 -16.77
C ASN A 66 -0.55 15.95 -17.34
N LEU A 67 -0.14 14.90 -16.62
CA LEU A 67 0.92 14.03 -17.11
C LEU A 67 0.35 13.19 -18.25
N LYS A 68 1.12 13.12 -19.35
CA LYS A 68 0.73 12.39 -20.55
C LYS A 68 0.53 10.90 -20.30
N GLU A 69 1.24 10.32 -19.33
CA GLU A 69 1.23 8.88 -19.04
C GLU A 69 1.35 8.58 -17.55
N ASN A 70 0.59 7.59 -17.08
CA ASN A 70 0.78 6.97 -15.76
C ASN A 70 1.85 5.88 -15.85
N ASN A 71 2.99 6.10 -15.21
CA ASN A 71 4.08 5.12 -15.08
C ASN A 71 3.95 4.23 -13.82
N GLY A 72 2.83 4.35 -13.10
CA GLY A 72 2.49 3.51 -11.96
C GLY A 72 2.03 2.11 -12.40
N ALA A 73 2.27 1.13 -11.54
CA ALA A 73 1.74 -0.21 -11.68
C ALA A 73 0.51 -0.39 -10.79
N PHE A 74 -0.45 -1.18 -11.29
CA PHE A 74 -1.59 -1.60 -10.49
C PHE A 74 -1.17 -2.77 -9.60
N ARG A 75 -1.58 -2.75 -8.34
CA ARG A 75 -1.33 -3.82 -7.38
C ARG A 75 -2.61 -4.12 -6.62
N LEU A 76 -2.94 -5.40 -6.50
CA LEU A 76 -4.05 -5.92 -5.72
C LEU A 76 -3.50 -6.87 -4.65
N ASP A 77 -3.74 -6.54 -3.38
CA ASP A 77 -3.57 -7.45 -2.25
C ASP A 77 -4.96 -7.96 -1.85
N MET A 78 -5.18 -9.27 -1.92
CA MET A 78 -6.46 -9.88 -1.53
C MET A 78 -6.59 -10.04 0.00
N GLY A 79 -5.55 -9.69 0.76
CA GLY A 79 -5.47 -9.76 2.21
C GLY A 79 -5.12 -11.16 2.74
N GLU A 80 -5.50 -12.21 2.03
CA GLU A 80 -5.16 -13.60 2.31
C GLU A 80 -4.99 -14.43 1.02
N PRO A 81 -4.31 -15.57 1.07
CA PRO A 81 -4.21 -16.46 -0.09
C PRO A 81 -5.59 -16.99 -0.52
N LEU A 82 -5.92 -16.87 -1.79
CA LEU A 82 -7.17 -17.33 -2.40
C LEU A 82 -6.89 -18.19 -3.63
N THR A 83 -7.82 -19.11 -3.93
CA THR A 83 -7.89 -19.82 -5.21
C THR A 83 -9.07 -19.25 -6.00
N LEU A 84 -8.81 -18.82 -7.23
CA LEU A 84 -9.77 -18.18 -8.12
C LEU A 84 -9.56 -18.73 -9.54
N ASP A 85 -10.64 -18.79 -10.33
CA ASP A 85 -10.58 -19.16 -11.75
C ASP A 85 -10.45 -17.92 -12.64
N LYS A 86 -11.07 -16.80 -12.23
CA LYS A 86 -11.03 -15.53 -12.96
C LYS A 86 -11.07 -14.32 -12.03
N LEU A 87 -10.38 -13.27 -12.46
CA LEU A 87 -10.52 -11.91 -11.93
C LEU A 87 -11.02 -10.99 -13.05
N LEU A 88 -11.96 -10.09 -12.73
CA LEU A 88 -12.49 -9.10 -13.64
C LEU A 88 -12.09 -7.71 -13.15
N LEU A 89 -11.55 -6.88 -14.04
CA LEU A 89 -11.39 -5.44 -13.84
C LEU A 89 -12.39 -4.76 -14.78
N LYS A 90 -13.39 -4.06 -14.23
CA LYS A 90 -14.49 -3.42 -14.95
C LYS A 90 -14.39 -1.90 -14.91
N GLY A 91 -15.02 -1.23 -15.86
CA GLY A 91 -15.07 0.24 -15.95
C GLY A 91 -13.69 0.88 -16.12
N ILE A 92 -12.76 0.17 -16.76
CA ILE A 92 -11.46 0.72 -17.17
C ILE A 92 -11.62 1.51 -18.47
N THR A 93 -10.65 2.37 -18.80
CA THR A 93 -10.70 3.13 -20.06
C THR A 93 -10.50 2.23 -21.28
N GLU A 94 -11.16 2.58 -22.40
CA GLU A 94 -11.12 1.76 -23.62
C GLU A 94 -9.74 1.70 -24.29
N ASP A 95 -8.87 2.66 -24.04
CA ASP A 95 -7.50 2.73 -24.55
C ASP A 95 -6.50 1.96 -23.66
N PHE A 96 -6.90 1.56 -22.45
CA PHE A 96 -6.02 0.84 -21.54
C PHE A 96 -5.63 -0.54 -22.09
N ASN A 97 -4.33 -0.84 -22.14
CA ASN A 97 -3.82 -2.15 -22.52
C ASN A 97 -2.90 -2.69 -21.42
N PRO A 98 -3.23 -3.81 -20.76
CA PRO A 98 -2.34 -4.40 -19.76
C PRO A 98 -1.06 -4.91 -20.42
N GLU A 99 0.11 -4.34 -20.14
CA GLU A 99 1.36 -4.84 -20.73
C GLU A 99 1.71 -6.25 -20.24
N ARG A 100 1.71 -6.44 -18.92
CA ARG A 100 1.99 -7.73 -18.26
C ARG A 100 1.20 -7.78 -16.95
N ILE A 101 0.54 -8.92 -16.72
CA ILE A 101 -0.19 -9.24 -15.49
C ILE A 101 0.46 -10.45 -14.84
N GLU A 102 0.76 -10.36 -13.56
CA GLU A 102 1.43 -11.42 -12.81
C GLU A 102 0.78 -11.63 -11.45
N ILE A 103 0.80 -12.87 -10.97
CA ILE A 103 0.35 -13.25 -9.62
C ILE A 103 1.52 -13.78 -8.79
N SER A 104 1.38 -13.67 -7.47
CA SER A 104 2.35 -14.18 -6.51
C SER A 104 1.70 -14.60 -5.19
N SER A 105 2.26 -15.62 -4.55
CA SER A 105 1.92 -16.03 -3.18
C SER A 105 2.81 -15.37 -2.12
N ASP A 106 4.03 -14.96 -2.50
CA ASP A 106 5.11 -14.64 -1.56
C ASP A 106 5.86 -13.33 -1.87
N LEU A 107 5.46 -12.62 -2.93
CA LEU A 107 6.10 -11.41 -3.48
C LEU A 107 7.49 -11.63 -4.10
N SER A 108 8.04 -12.84 -4.07
CA SER A 108 9.32 -13.19 -4.70
C SER A 108 9.16 -13.91 -6.04
N ASP A 109 8.27 -14.90 -6.12
CA ASP A 109 7.98 -15.63 -7.36
C ASP A 109 6.75 -15.01 -8.05
N TRP A 110 6.93 -14.57 -9.30
CA TRP A 110 5.90 -13.89 -10.08
C TRP A 110 5.58 -14.70 -11.33
N LYS A 111 4.32 -15.11 -11.45
CA LYS A 111 3.85 -15.95 -12.56
C LYS A 111 2.98 -15.14 -13.50
N PRO A 112 3.32 -15.05 -14.81
CA PRO A 112 2.47 -14.36 -15.76
C PRO A 112 1.15 -15.11 -15.95
N VAL A 113 0.06 -14.36 -16.10
CA VAL A 113 -1.28 -14.90 -16.34
C VAL A 113 -1.85 -14.39 -17.64
N LYS A 114 -2.76 -15.17 -18.23
CA LYS A 114 -3.44 -14.78 -19.46
C LYS A 114 -4.58 -13.84 -19.13
N TYR A 115 -4.89 -12.93 -20.05
CA TYR A 115 -6.05 -12.08 -19.96
C TYR A 115 -6.67 -11.87 -21.34
N THR A 116 -7.95 -11.51 -21.34
CA THR A 116 -8.64 -10.95 -22.51
C THR A 116 -9.16 -9.56 -22.14
N LYS A 117 -9.32 -8.71 -23.15
CA LYS A 117 -9.91 -7.39 -23.00
C LYS A 117 -11.10 -7.27 -23.93
N ASP A 118 -12.23 -6.83 -23.39
CA ASP A 118 -13.41 -6.45 -24.15
C ASP A 118 -13.85 -5.06 -23.69
N LYS A 119 -13.69 -4.06 -24.56
CA LYS A 119 -13.98 -2.64 -24.30
C LYS A 119 -13.39 -2.16 -22.96
N GLN A 120 -14.25 -1.97 -21.97
CA GLN A 120 -13.97 -1.41 -20.64
C GLN A 120 -13.83 -2.52 -19.57
N GLN A 121 -13.55 -3.76 -19.99
CA GLN A 121 -13.33 -4.88 -19.09
C GLN A 121 -12.06 -5.66 -19.47
N VAL A 122 -11.26 -6.00 -18.46
CA VAL A 122 -10.19 -6.99 -18.55
C VAL A 122 -10.59 -8.22 -17.74
N THR A 123 -10.59 -9.38 -18.39
CA THR A 123 -10.84 -10.68 -17.77
C THR A 123 -9.51 -11.41 -17.66
N ILE A 124 -9.06 -11.68 -16.45
CA ILE A 124 -7.80 -12.36 -16.14
C ILE A 124 -8.13 -13.83 -15.84
N SER A 125 -7.57 -14.74 -16.63
CA SER A 125 -7.75 -16.19 -16.45
C SER A 125 -6.64 -16.73 -15.56
N LEU A 126 -7.03 -17.38 -14.47
CA LEU A 126 -6.11 -17.85 -13.43
C LEU A 126 -5.88 -19.36 -13.53
N PRO A 127 -4.68 -19.85 -13.21
CA PRO A 127 -4.40 -21.29 -13.24
C PRO A 127 -5.22 -22.02 -12.17
N SER A 128 -5.93 -23.08 -12.60
CA SER A 128 -6.73 -23.92 -11.71
C SER A 128 -5.89 -24.49 -10.55
N GLY A 129 -6.46 -24.44 -9.34
CA GLY A 129 -5.87 -25.04 -8.14
C GLY A 129 -4.67 -24.30 -7.56
N ILE A 130 -4.29 -23.14 -8.10
CA ILE A 130 -3.21 -22.32 -7.54
C ILE A 130 -3.79 -21.34 -6.52
N SER A 131 -3.23 -21.36 -5.31
CA SER A 131 -3.47 -20.34 -4.29
C SER A 131 -2.44 -19.21 -4.42
N PHE A 132 -2.90 -17.97 -4.42
CA PHE A 132 -2.06 -16.77 -4.51
C PHE A 132 -2.71 -15.63 -3.72
N ARG A 133 -1.95 -14.58 -3.38
CA ARG A 133 -2.44 -13.44 -2.61
C ARG A 133 -2.35 -12.11 -3.36
N TYR A 134 -1.34 -11.99 -4.21
CA TYR A 134 -0.97 -10.74 -4.82
C TYR A 134 -1.14 -10.82 -6.33
N LEU A 135 -1.62 -9.74 -6.92
CA LEU A 135 -1.61 -9.52 -8.37
C LEU A 135 -0.98 -8.16 -8.66
N ARG A 136 -0.19 -8.07 -9.74
CA ARG A 136 0.30 -6.80 -10.27
C ARG A 136 0.06 -6.69 -11.77
N ILE A 137 -0.16 -5.47 -12.23
CA ILE A 137 -0.18 -5.09 -13.65
C ILE A 137 0.88 -4.02 -13.85
N MET A 138 1.81 -4.25 -14.78
CA MET A 138 2.95 -3.36 -15.01
C MET A 138 2.55 -1.89 -15.25
N LYS A 139 1.48 -1.69 -16.02
CA LYS A 139 0.87 -0.39 -16.25
C LYS A 139 -0.50 -0.35 -15.59
N SER A 140 -0.73 0.61 -14.71
CA SER A 140 -2.03 0.74 -14.07
C SER A 140 -3.06 1.33 -15.03
N PRO A 141 -4.32 0.85 -15.01
CA PRO A 141 -5.40 1.61 -15.61
C PRO A 141 -5.53 2.95 -14.87
N VAL A 142 -5.96 3.99 -15.60
CA VAL A 142 -6.20 5.32 -15.01
C VAL A 142 -7.45 5.35 -14.13
N LYS A 143 -8.36 4.42 -14.36
CA LYS A 143 -9.62 4.23 -13.65
C LYS A 143 -9.98 2.75 -13.63
N VAL A 144 -10.55 2.28 -12.52
CA VAL A 144 -11.20 0.97 -12.40
C VAL A 144 -12.44 1.12 -11.54
N ALA A 145 -13.62 0.76 -12.08
CA ALA A 145 -14.88 0.87 -11.35
C ALA A 145 -15.07 -0.29 -10.39
N GLU A 146 -14.84 -1.52 -10.83
CA GLU A 146 -15.05 -2.70 -10.00
C GLU A 146 -14.01 -3.77 -10.28
N ILE A 147 -13.59 -4.48 -9.23
CA ILE A 147 -12.69 -5.62 -9.32
C ILE A 147 -13.36 -6.80 -8.65
N GLU A 148 -13.60 -7.87 -9.39
CA GLU A 148 -14.33 -9.05 -8.92
C GLU A 148 -13.51 -10.31 -9.11
N GLY A 149 -13.60 -11.24 -8.16
CA GLY A 149 -13.01 -12.57 -8.28
C GLY A 149 -14.08 -13.65 -8.26
N TYR A 150 -13.84 -14.72 -9.01
CA TYR A 150 -14.74 -15.87 -9.07
C TYR A 150 -13.99 -17.17 -8.91
N TYR A 151 -14.62 -18.10 -8.20
CA TYR A 151 -14.20 -19.49 -8.08
C TYR A 151 -15.41 -20.39 -8.25
N ASN A 152 -15.34 -21.38 -9.15
CA ASN A 152 -16.44 -22.24 -9.57
C ASN A 152 -17.71 -21.44 -9.90
N GLU A 153 -17.55 -20.36 -10.69
CA GLU A 153 -18.61 -19.41 -11.07
C GLU A 153 -19.26 -18.61 -9.92
N ALA A 154 -18.85 -18.82 -8.66
CA ALA A 154 -19.31 -18.03 -7.52
C ALA A 154 -18.37 -16.83 -7.27
N ALA A 155 -18.95 -15.65 -7.05
CA ALA A 155 -18.19 -14.48 -6.64
C ALA A 155 -17.59 -14.67 -5.24
N VAL A 156 -16.35 -14.27 -5.05
CA VAL A 156 -15.70 -14.30 -3.72
C VAL A 156 -15.86 -12.97 -3.00
N SER A 157 -15.71 -13.03 -1.68
CA SER A 157 -15.74 -11.83 -0.85
C SER A 157 -14.49 -10.96 -1.05
N ARG A 158 -14.68 -9.63 -1.08
CA ARG A 158 -13.63 -8.63 -1.39
C ARG A 158 -13.34 -7.66 -0.26
N ASN A 159 -13.96 -7.87 0.89
CA ASN A 159 -13.86 -7.05 2.11
C ASN A 159 -12.45 -6.98 2.72
N LYS A 160 -11.52 -7.85 2.32
CA LYS A 160 -10.10 -7.77 2.71
C LYS A 160 -9.20 -7.19 1.62
N TRP A 161 -9.75 -6.95 0.43
CA TRP A 161 -8.97 -6.56 -0.73
C TRP A 161 -8.55 -5.09 -0.64
N ARG A 162 -7.37 -4.81 -1.18
CA ARG A 162 -6.79 -3.46 -1.23
C ARG A 162 -6.08 -3.27 -2.55
N ALA A 163 -6.09 -2.05 -3.06
CA ALA A 163 -5.41 -1.72 -4.30
C ALA A 163 -4.49 -0.51 -4.20
N SER A 164 -3.47 -0.48 -5.07
CA SER A 164 -2.69 0.73 -5.34
C SER A 164 -2.37 0.88 -6.82
N ASN A 165 -2.17 2.12 -7.28
CA ASN A 165 -2.08 2.46 -8.71
C ASN A 165 -0.98 3.49 -9.08
N LEU A 166 -0.20 4.00 -8.11
CA LEU A 166 0.81 5.06 -8.34
C LEU A 166 2.26 4.58 -8.33
N PHE A 167 2.56 3.42 -7.75
CA PHE A 167 3.94 2.99 -7.59
C PHE A 167 4.42 2.24 -8.84
N GLY A 168 5.41 2.77 -9.57
CA GLY A 168 5.94 2.07 -10.75
C GLY A 168 6.56 0.70 -10.44
N ILE A 169 6.74 -0.14 -11.45
CA ILE A 169 7.62 -1.32 -11.37
C ILE A 169 8.86 -0.99 -12.20
N THR A 170 10.03 -1.05 -11.56
CA THR A 170 11.32 -0.84 -12.19
C THR A 170 12.05 -2.18 -12.27
N ASP A 171 12.23 -2.72 -13.48
CA ASP A 171 12.89 -4.01 -13.72
C ASP A 171 14.42 -3.96 -13.41
N SER A 172 14.98 -2.78 -13.16
CA SER A 172 16.43 -2.53 -13.06
C SER A 172 16.96 -2.24 -11.65
N ASP A 173 16.12 -2.32 -10.62
CA ASP A 173 16.47 -1.81 -9.30
C ASP A 173 17.19 -2.86 -8.46
N SER A 174 18.38 -3.25 -8.91
CA SER A 174 19.32 -3.92 -8.00
C SER A 174 19.65 -2.98 -6.84
N VAL A 175 19.69 -3.53 -5.63
CA VAL A 175 20.11 -2.79 -4.45
C VAL A 175 21.54 -2.31 -4.68
N LYS A 176 21.74 -0.99 -4.73
CA LYS A 176 23.05 -0.38 -4.95
C LYS A 176 23.78 -0.12 -3.65
N ARG A 177 23.04 0.16 -2.58
CA ARG A 177 23.59 0.43 -1.25
C ARG A 177 22.64 -0.08 -0.17
N CYS A 178 23.24 -0.44 0.97
CA CYS A 178 22.55 -0.86 2.16
C CYS A 178 23.18 -0.19 3.39
N TRP A 179 22.35 0.32 4.29
CA TRP A 179 22.72 0.62 5.67
C TRP A 179 22.02 -0.40 6.57
N SER A 180 22.66 -0.82 7.66
CA SER A 180 21.97 -1.64 8.67
C SER A 180 22.39 -1.31 10.09
N TYR A 181 21.45 -1.55 11.01
CA TYR A 181 21.62 -1.51 12.45
C TYR A 181 21.21 -2.85 13.04
N LYS A 182 22.04 -3.40 13.92
CA LYS A 182 21.77 -4.65 14.64
C LYS A 182 21.60 -4.35 16.12
N GLY A 183 20.59 -4.94 16.73
CA GLY A 183 20.29 -4.73 18.13
C GLY A 183 19.23 -5.68 18.65
N GLU A 184 18.63 -5.29 19.77
CA GLU A 184 17.49 -5.95 20.40
C GLU A 184 16.41 -4.90 20.61
N ILE A 185 15.14 -5.26 20.35
CA ILE A 185 14.02 -4.36 20.58
C ILE A 185 13.35 -4.75 21.90
N THR A 186 13.33 -3.80 22.83
CA THR A 186 12.65 -3.93 24.12
C THR A 186 11.71 -2.75 24.34
N GLY A 187 10.74 -2.90 25.23
CA GLY A 187 9.78 -1.84 25.54
C GLY A 187 8.68 -1.71 24.48
N ILE A 188 8.35 -2.79 23.76
CA ILE A 188 7.30 -2.80 22.73
C ILE A 188 5.94 -2.68 23.42
N GLY A 189 5.19 -1.61 23.12
CA GLY A 189 3.79 -1.46 23.47
C GLY A 189 2.86 -1.91 22.33
N LYS A 190 1.54 -1.82 22.54
CA LYS A 190 0.59 -2.05 21.46
C LYS A 190 0.76 -1.02 20.35
N ASP A 191 0.67 -1.50 19.11
CA ASP A 191 0.82 -0.71 17.89
C ASP A 191 2.16 0.03 17.78
N ALA A 192 3.21 -0.47 18.46
CA ALA A 192 4.55 0.08 18.39
C ALA A 192 5.09 0.09 16.96
N ARG A 193 5.92 1.08 16.64
CA ARG A 193 6.61 1.19 15.36
C ARG A 193 8.06 1.60 15.53
N LEU A 194 8.94 1.11 14.67
CA LEU A 194 10.26 1.71 14.48
C LEU A 194 10.11 2.90 13.55
N ALA A 195 10.60 4.07 13.97
CA ALA A 195 10.84 5.21 13.11
C ALA A 195 12.30 5.15 12.64
N VAL A 196 12.49 4.95 11.33
CA VAL A 196 13.81 4.84 10.69
C VAL A 196 14.05 6.07 9.83
N THR A 197 14.99 6.93 10.24
CA THR A 197 15.22 8.21 9.56
C THR A 197 16.11 8.04 8.33
N VAL A 198 15.85 8.87 7.33
CA VAL A 198 16.60 8.96 6.07
C VAL A 198 16.87 10.44 5.80
N PRO A 199 18.01 10.97 6.30
CA PRO A 199 18.33 12.39 6.16
C PRO A 199 18.76 12.80 4.74
N ALA A 200 18.80 11.89 3.76
CA ALA A 200 19.27 12.14 2.40
C ALA A 200 18.22 12.74 1.48
N ASN A 201 18.75 13.31 0.39
CA ASN A 201 18.05 13.42 -0.88
C ASN A 201 17.91 12.03 -1.53
N CYS A 202 16.94 11.27 -1.04
CA CYS A 202 16.32 10.09 -1.66
C CYS A 202 15.41 10.45 -2.84
N ARG A 203 15.46 9.76 -3.99
CA ARG A 203 14.21 9.67 -4.78
C ARG A 203 13.19 8.89 -3.95
N GLU A 204 11.94 9.37 -3.92
CA GLU A 204 10.89 8.76 -3.10
C GLU A 204 10.73 7.24 -3.31
N SER A 205 10.87 6.78 -4.56
CA SER A 205 10.70 5.38 -4.94
C SER A 205 12.00 4.57 -4.95
N SER A 206 13.13 5.16 -4.54
CA SER A 206 14.43 4.49 -4.58
C SER A 206 14.89 3.93 -3.24
N ILE A 207 14.17 4.20 -2.15
CA ILE A 207 14.61 3.83 -0.81
C ILE A 207 13.54 3.04 -0.05
N TYR A 208 13.98 2.03 0.70
CA TYR A 208 13.11 1.07 1.37
C TYR A 208 13.66 0.75 2.74
N ALA A 209 12.78 0.56 3.73
CA ALA A 209 13.15 0.17 5.09
C ALA A 209 12.49 -1.16 5.47
N ILE A 210 13.27 -2.05 6.10
CA ILE A 210 12.79 -3.32 6.65
C ILE A 210 13.35 -3.57 8.05
N LEU A 211 12.66 -4.43 8.78
CA LEU A 211 13.07 -5.08 10.01
C LEU A 211 13.17 -6.58 9.75
N ILE A 212 14.29 -7.19 10.13
CA ILE A 212 14.47 -8.63 10.16
C ILE A 212 14.52 -9.03 11.63
N ALA A 213 13.61 -9.89 12.07
CA ALA A 213 13.53 -10.37 13.44
C ALA A 213 12.91 -11.77 13.47
N ASP A 214 13.50 -12.69 14.25
CA ASP A 214 12.98 -14.06 14.40
C ASP A 214 12.77 -14.82 13.06
N GLY A 215 13.59 -14.51 12.04
CA GLY A 215 13.47 -15.09 10.70
C GLY A 215 12.38 -14.45 9.83
N GLU A 216 11.63 -13.48 10.35
CA GLU A 216 10.60 -12.73 9.61
C GLU A 216 11.17 -11.43 9.04
N ILE A 217 10.69 -11.03 7.85
CA ILE A 217 10.95 -9.72 7.25
C ILE A 217 9.68 -8.88 7.35
N ILE A 218 9.77 -7.73 8.02
CA ILE A 218 8.68 -6.77 8.17
C ILE A 218 9.08 -5.47 7.48
N ALA A 219 8.38 -5.14 6.40
CA ALA A 219 8.62 -3.89 5.67
C ALA A 219 7.91 -2.70 6.30
N ALA A 220 8.45 -1.51 6.10
CA ALA A 220 7.72 -0.28 6.39
C ALA A 220 6.42 -0.22 5.59
N ASN A 221 5.33 0.13 6.27
CA ASN A 221 4.01 0.29 5.67
C ASN A 221 3.51 1.74 5.73
N ASP A 222 4.28 2.65 6.32
CA ASP A 222 4.00 4.08 6.36
C ASP A 222 5.33 4.85 6.36
N ARG A 223 5.27 6.14 6.02
CA ARG A 223 6.42 7.04 6.11
C ARG A 223 6.00 8.51 6.26
N ALA A 224 6.93 9.35 6.70
CA ALA A 224 6.80 10.80 6.69
C ALA A 224 7.92 11.45 5.86
N PRO A 225 7.64 12.42 4.97
CA PRO A 225 6.33 12.67 4.36
C PRO A 225 5.75 11.41 3.72
N SER A 226 4.42 11.33 3.55
CA SER A 226 3.76 10.10 3.10
C SER A 226 4.16 9.65 1.70
N PHE A 227 4.00 8.36 1.40
CA PHE A 227 4.12 7.81 0.06
C PHE A 227 3.17 8.50 -0.93
N LEU A 228 3.51 8.42 -2.22
CA LEU A 228 2.67 8.83 -3.34
C LEU A 228 1.21 8.48 -3.07
N TYR A 229 0.34 9.46 -3.28
CA TYR A 229 -1.06 9.36 -2.94
C TYR A 229 -1.92 10.01 -4.04
N ASN A 230 -3.13 9.48 -4.19
CA ASN A 230 -4.17 10.13 -4.98
C ASN A 230 -4.67 11.32 -4.16
N ASN A 231 -4.34 12.54 -4.56
CA ASN A 231 -4.68 13.75 -3.81
C ASN A 231 -6.21 13.94 -3.68
N TRP A 232 -6.72 14.67 -2.68
CA TRP A 232 -8.09 15.22 -2.69
C TRP A 232 -8.14 16.69 -3.13
N GLU A 233 -7.11 17.49 -2.86
CA GLU A 233 -6.94 18.85 -3.42
C GLU A 233 -5.52 19.05 -3.93
N HIS A 234 -4.54 19.09 -3.04
CA HIS A 234 -3.15 19.38 -3.36
C HIS A 234 -2.28 18.12 -3.41
N PHE A 235 -1.19 18.16 -4.18
CA PHE A 235 -0.17 17.11 -4.17
C PHE A 235 1.17 17.68 -3.69
N SER A 236 2.02 16.83 -3.15
CA SER A 236 3.40 17.19 -2.82
C SER A 236 4.38 16.15 -3.35
N ILE A 237 5.60 16.61 -3.64
CA ILE A 237 6.72 15.76 -4.05
C ILE A 237 7.80 15.95 -2.98
N PRO A 238 7.92 15.03 -2.01
CA PRO A 238 8.94 15.16 -1.00
C PRO A 238 10.29 14.74 -1.59
N ASP A 239 11.33 15.51 -1.32
CA ASP A 239 12.67 15.35 -1.93
C ASP A 239 13.76 14.95 -0.94
N LYS A 240 13.47 14.96 0.38
CA LYS A 240 14.42 14.62 1.45
C LYS A 240 13.74 14.32 2.80
N ASN A 241 14.55 13.92 3.78
CA ASN A 241 14.17 13.74 5.19
C ASN A 241 13.00 12.77 5.39
N PHE A 242 13.11 11.58 4.80
CA PHE A 242 12.10 10.56 4.98
C PHE A 242 12.24 9.91 6.36
N THR A 243 11.13 9.48 6.95
CA THR A 243 11.11 8.61 8.12
C THR A 243 10.19 7.46 7.82
N PHE A 244 10.71 6.24 7.75
CA PHE A 244 9.89 5.05 7.57
C PHE A 244 9.36 4.57 8.91
N TYR A 245 8.11 4.12 8.91
CA TYR A 245 7.50 3.50 10.07
C TYR A 245 7.29 2.01 9.81
N ILE A 246 8.01 1.17 10.55
CA ILE A 246 7.90 -0.29 10.49
C ILE A 246 7.08 -0.76 11.68
N PRO A 247 5.95 -1.46 11.50
CA PRO A 247 5.19 -1.99 12.62
C PRO A 247 6.00 -3.04 13.39
N VAL A 248 5.95 -2.99 14.72
CA VAL A 248 6.67 -3.92 15.61
C VAL A 248 5.68 -4.69 16.47
N PRO A 249 5.39 -5.94 16.12
CA PRO A 249 4.55 -6.80 16.96
C PRO A 249 5.17 -7.06 18.33
N THR A 250 4.35 -7.09 19.38
CA THR A 250 4.79 -7.37 20.78
C THR A 250 5.50 -8.72 20.94
N ARG A 251 5.23 -9.70 20.07
CA ARG A 251 5.95 -10.99 20.05
C ARG A 251 7.45 -10.88 19.77
N LEU A 252 7.91 -9.73 19.28
CA LEU A 252 9.33 -9.47 18.99
C LEU A 252 10.11 -8.93 20.21
N GLU A 253 9.47 -8.82 21.37
CA GLU A 253 10.13 -8.33 22.60
C GLU A 253 11.36 -9.17 22.93
N GLY A 254 12.50 -8.51 23.13
CA GLY A 254 13.78 -9.14 23.46
C GLY A 254 14.40 -9.96 22.33
N LYS A 255 13.82 -9.92 21.13
CA LYS A 255 14.39 -10.62 19.96
C LYS A 255 15.54 -9.81 19.38
N LYS A 256 16.56 -10.52 18.91
CA LYS A 256 17.61 -9.92 18.07
C LYS A 256 17.01 -9.48 16.75
N THR A 257 17.39 -8.29 16.32
CA THR A 257 16.83 -7.65 15.15
C THR A 257 17.90 -6.99 14.30
N GLU A 258 17.65 -6.94 12.99
CA GLU A 258 18.41 -6.12 12.06
C GLU A 258 17.44 -5.18 11.33
N VAL A 259 17.67 -3.88 11.43
CA VAL A 259 16.96 -2.86 10.68
C VAL A 259 17.82 -2.49 9.47
N MET A 260 17.24 -2.47 8.28
CA MET A 260 17.98 -2.21 7.05
C MET A 260 17.30 -1.12 6.23
N LEU A 261 18.13 -0.28 5.62
CA LEU A 261 17.73 0.64 4.56
C LEU A 261 18.39 0.21 3.25
N PHE A 262 17.60 0.08 2.19
CA PHE A 262 18.08 -0.22 0.85
C PHE A 262 17.86 0.95 -0.07
N SER A 263 18.84 1.25 -0.91
CA SER A 263 18.70 2.23 -1.98
C SER A 263 19.01 1.61 -3.35
N THR A 264 18.20 1.99 -4.34
CA THR A 264 18.35 1.63 -5.76
C THR A 264 18.98 2.79 -6.58
N ASP A 265 19.14 3.96 -5.98
CA ASP A 265 19.80 5.13 -6.59
C ASP A 265 21.24 5.34 -6.15
N GLY A 266 21.68 4.67 -5.07
CA GLY A 266 23.03 4.74 -4.52
C GLY A 266 23.25 5.82 -3.46
N ASN A 267 22.24 6.62 -3.12
CA ASN A 267 22.36 7.82 -2.27
C ASN A 267 22.37 7.55 -0.75
N LEU A 268 22.76 6.36 -0.32
CA LEU A 268 22.84 5.98 1.11
C LEU A 268 24.23 6.12 1.76
N ALA A 269 25.29 6.37 0.96
CA ALA A 269 26.67 6.10 1.40
C ALA A 269 27.23 7.03 2.49
N ASP A 270 26.68 8.23 2.67
CA ASP A 270 27.22 9.27 3.56
C ASP A 270 26.22 9.70 4.64
N MET A 271 25.39 8.76 5.08
CA MET A 271 24.24 9.02 5.96
C MET A 271 24.47 8.45 7.36
N THR A 272 23.87 9.11 8.36
CA THR A 272 23.70 8.56 9.71
C THR A 272 22.20 8.37 10.00
N PRO A 273 21.54 7.32 9.47
CA PRO A 273 20.19 6.96 9.87
C PRO A 273 20.10 6.69 11.36
N GLU A 274 18.96 7.04 11.94
CA GLU A 274 18.61 6.74 13.31
C GLU A 274 17.38 5.83 13.34
N VAL A 275 17.29 5.01 14.38
CA VAL A 275 16.17 4.10 14.60
C VAL A 275 15.63 4.37 16.00
N TRP A 276 14.35 4.72 16.07
CA TRP A 276 13.65 5.01 17.31
C TRP A 276 12.46 4.07 17.46
N LEU A 277 12.32 3.43 18.62
CA LEU A 277 11.07 2.76 18.96
C LEU A 277 10.04 3.82 19.39
N THR A 278 8.88 3.80 18.76
CA THR A 278 7.77 4.70 19.05
C THR A 278 6.58 3.88 19.52
N ASN A 279 6.03 4.24 20.68
CA ASN A 279 4.82 3.63 21.23
C ASN A 279 3.69 4.66 21.14
N ARG A 280 2.62 4.32 20.40
CA ARG A 280 1.50 5.25 20.19
C ARG A 280 0.65 5.43 21.44
N ASN A 281 0.58 4.39 22.28
CA ASN A 281 -0.06 4.44 23.59
C ASN A 281 0.99 4.38 24.69
N LEU A 282 1.54 5.54 25.07
CA LEU A 282 2.57 5.67 26.10
C LEU A 282 2.11 5.16 27.48
N PHE A 283 0.80 5.04 27.71
CA PHE A 283 0.20 4.75 29.02
C PHE A 283 -0.21 3.29 29.22
N GLU A 284 -0.13 2.44 28.20
CA GLU A 284 -0.60 1.05 28.31
C GLU A 284 0.23 0.21 29.30
N LYS A 285 1.51 0.51 29.48
CA LYS A 285 2.36 -0.11 30.52
C LYS A 285 2.37 0.65 31.86
N ALA A 286 1.61 1.74 31.95
CA ALA A 286 1.54 2.63 33.12
C ALA A 286 0.14 2.65 33.75
N GLU A 287 -0.67 1.61 33.53
CA GLU A 287 -1.96 1.48 34.20
C GLU A 287 -1.71 1.13 35.68
N LEU A 288 -1.90 2.12 36.55
CA LEU A 288 -1.85 1.94 37.99
C LEU A 288 -3.11 1.15 38.39
N ILE A 289 -2.97 -0.16 38.60
CA ILE A 289 -4.05 -0.96 39.21
C ILE A 289 -4.08 -0.59 40.69
N LEU A 290 -5.07 0.20 41.09
CA LEU A 290 -5.41 0.41 42.50
C LEU A 290 -6.24 -0.80 42.94
N GLU A 291 -5.65 -1.66 43.77
CA GLU A 291 -6.38 -2.63 44.60
C GLU A 291 -7.08 -1.94 45.77
#